data_AF-A0A7S0GBQ9-F1
#
_entry.id   AF-A0A7S0GBQ9-F1
#
_cell.length_a   1.000
_cell.length_b   1.000
_cell.length_c   1.000
_cell.angle_alpha   90.00
_cell.angle_beta   90.00
_cell.angle_gamma   90.00
#
_symmetry.space_group_name_H-M   'P 1'
#
loop_
_entity.id
_entity.type
_entity.pdbx_description
1 polymer ?
#
loop_
_entity_poly.entity_id
_entity_poly.type
_entity_poly.pdbx_seq_one_letter_code
_entity_poly.pdbx_strand_id
1 'polypeptide(L)'
;DALDVYFLGTTMYTILTNVNPYAALEKNEQKLSVLKGDLPFVPLEYRISSDPAIIAILKAMKSCLREKQEDRPSARKIVHDLTDIVQREVNYVQSGTGNSLYFFDNLIRYKFLSDYNI
;
A
#
# COMPACT_ATOMS: atom_id res chain seq x y z
N ASP A 1 -2.20 11.08 -17.65
CA ASP A 1 -2.82 12.14 -16.81
C ASP A 1 -2.88 11.78 -15.33
N ALA A 2 -3.10 12.76 -14.46
CA ALA A 2 -3.25 12.54 -13.01
C ALA A 2 -4.59 11.88 -12.63
N LEU A 3 -5.55 11.84 -13.57
CA LEU A 3 -6.72 10.98 -13.49
C LEU A 3 -6.33 9.50 -13.62
N ASP A 4 -5.43 9.15 -14.55
CA ASP A 4 -4.93 7.78 -14.68
C ASP A 4 -4.17 7.33 -13.44
N VAL A 5 -3.42 8.26 -12.81
CA VAL A 5 -2.74 8.00 -11.54
C VAL A 5 -3.74 7.68 -10.43
N TYR A 6 -4.85 8.42 -10.37
CA TYR A 6 -5.92 8.11 -9.43
C TYR A 6 -6.50 6.71 -9.67
N PHE A 7 -6.81 6.38 -10.93
CA PHE A 7 -7.30 5.05 -11.28
C PHE A 7 -6.29 3.95 -10.94
N LEU A 8 -4.99 4.20 -11.15
CA LEU A 8 -3.93 3.28 -10.73
C LEU A 8 -3.96 3.04 -9.21
N GLY A 9 -4.20 4.07 -8.40
CA GLY A 9 -4.43 3.93 -6.96
C GLY A 9 -5.63 3.04 -6.64
N THR A 10 -6.75 3.24 -7.32
CA THR A 10 -7.94 2.38 -7.13
C THR A 10 -7.69 0.93 -7.58
N THR A 11 -6.92 0.73 -8.66
CA THR A 11 -6.52 -0.61 -9.13
C THR A 11 -5.64 -1.30 -8.09
N MET A 12 -4.68 -0.59 -7.48
CA MET A 12 -3.85 -1.15 -6.40
C MET A 12 -4.68 -1.59 -5.20
N TYR A 13 -5.67 -0.80 -4.82
CA TYR A 13 -6.63 -1.20 -3.78
C TYR A 13 -7.35 -2.50 -4.15
N THR A 14 -7.85 -2.60 -5.39
CA THR A 14 -8.55 -3.79 -5.87
C THR A 14 -7.61 -5.00 -5.98
N ILE A 15 -6.34 -4.82 -6.33
CA ILE A 15 -5.34 -5.91 -6.30
C ILE A 15 -5.16 -6.45 -4.89
N LEU A 16 -5.09 -5.58 -3.88
CA LEU A 16 -4.94 -6.00 -2.48
C LEU A 16 -6.19 -6.68 -1.94
N THR A 17 -7.37 -6.17 -2.27
CA THR A 17 -8.61 -6.56 -1.56
C THR A 17 -9.54 -7.44 -2.38
N ASN A 18 -9.38 -7.49 -3.71
CA ASN A 18 -10.36 -8.00 -4.67
C ASN A 18 -11.74 -7.31 -4.59
N VAL A 19 -11.81 -6.10 -4.04
CA VAL A 19 -13.05 -5.33 -3.88
C VAL A 19 -12.93 -3.96 -4.55
N ASN A 20 -14.07 -3.40 -4.97
CA ASN A 20 -14.13 -1.99 -5.37
C ASN A 20 -13.99 -1.08 -4.14
N PRO A 21 -13.10 -0.08 -4.15
CA PRO A 21 -12.78 0.77 -3.00
C PRO A 21 -13.97 1.45 -2.32
N TYR A 22 -15.06 1.67 -3.06
CA TYR A 22 -16.24 2.36 -2.54
C TYR A 22 -17.52 1.54 -2.74
N ALA A 23 -17.42 0.22 -2.83
CA ALA A 23 -18.55 -0.68 -3.07
C ALA A 23 -19.69 -0.55 -2.04
N ALA A 24 -19.37 -0.15 -0.81
CA ALA A 24 -20.32 0.00 0.29
C ALA A 24 -21.05 1.35 0.31
N LEU A 25 -20.70 2.28 -0.58
CA LEU A 25 -21.26 3.64 -0.62
C LEU A 25 -22.23 3.78 -1.80
N GLU A 26 -23.26 4.61 -1.64
CA GLU A 26 -24.13 5.01 -2.73
C GLU A 26 -23.38 5.90 -3.75
N LYS A 27 -23.81 5.93 -5.01
CA LYS A 27 -23.09 6.66 -6.08
C LYS A 27 -22.76 8.12 -5.75
N ASN A 28 -23.68 8.82 -5.09
CA ASN A 28 -23.46 10.22 -4.68
C ASN A 28 -22.41 10.32 -3.56
N GLU A 29 -22.40 9.38 -2.63
CA GLU A 29 -21.44 9.31 -1.53
C GLU A 29 -20.05 8.92 -2.02
N GLN A 30 -19.97 8.03 -3.02
CA GLN A 30 -18.73 7.70 -3.71
C GLN A 30 -18.11 8.97 -4.30
N LYS A 31 -18.89 9.74 -5.06
CA LYS A 31 -18.42 10.99 -5.67
C LYS A 31 -17.93 11.98 -4.62
N LEU A 32 -18.65 12.14 -3.51
CA LEU A 32 -18.24 13.02 -2.41
C LEU A 32 -16.94 12.54 -1.75
N SER A 33 -16.79 11.23 -1.53
CA SER A 33 -15.58 10.64 -0.95
C SER A 33 -14.36 10.88 -1.85
N VAL A 34 -14.51 10.67 -3.17
CA VAL A 34 -13.45 10.95 -4.16
C VAL A 34 -13.06 12.44 -4.15
N LEU A 35 -14.04 13.34 -4.11
CA LEU A 35 -13.78 14.79 -4.12
C LEU A 35 -13.10 15.28 -2.84
N LYS A 36 -13.37 14.64 -1.70
CA LYS A 36 -12.71 14.94 -0.41
C LYS A 36 -11.33 14.30 -0.27
N GLY A 37 -10.95 13.42 -1.18
CA GLY A 37 -9.73 12.62 -1.05
C GLY A 37 -9.81 11.58 0.08
N ASP A 38 -11.02 11.14 0.44
CA ASP A 38 -11.21 10.09 1.44
C ASP A 38 -10.62 8.77 0.93
N LEU A 39 -9.72 8.20 1.72
CA LEU A 39 -9.09 6.92 1.40
C LEU A 39 -10.09 5.76 1.61
N PRO A 40 -10.09 4.75 0.74
CA PRO A 40 -10.91 3.57 0.94
C PRO A 40 -10.49 2.80 2.20
N PHE A 41 -11.44 2.11 2.81
CA PHE A 41 -11.19 1.29 3.99
C PHE A 41 -10.22 0.15 3.67
N VAL A 42 -9.06 0.12 4.31
CA VAL A 42 -8.11 -0.98 4.16
C VAL A 42 -8.27 -1.96 5.33
N PRO A 43 -8.53 -3.26 5.06
CA PRO A 43 -8.60 -4.30 6.09
C PRO A 43 -7.35 -4.33 7.00
N LEU A 44 -7.54 -4.76 8.25
CA LEU A 44 -6.49 -4.67 9.27
C LEU A 44 -5.24 -5.45 8.89
N GLU A 45 -5.42 -6.64 8.32
CA GLU A 45 -4.36 -7.56 7.88
C GLU A 45 -3.36 -6.90 6.92
N TYR A 46 -3.82 -5.99 6.04
CA TYR A 46 -2.93 -5.25 5.16
C TYR A 46 -2.27 -4.07 5.87
N ARG A 47 -3.01 -3.37 6.75
CA ARG A 47 -2.51 -2.19 7.47
C ARG A 47 -1.36 -2.50 8.41
N ILE A 48 -1.35 -3.69 9.01
CA ILE A 48 -0.31 -4.14 9.96
C ILE A 48 0.70 -5.10 9.32
N SER A 49 0.57 -5.37 8.02
CA SER A 49 1.46 -6.31 7.33
C SER A 49 2.92 -5.85 7.40
N SER A 50 3.82 -6.80 7.64
CA SER A 50 5.27 -6.62 7.54
C SER A 50 5.81 -6.99 6.15
N ASP A 51 4.96 -7.48 5.25
CA ASP A 51 5.34 -7.81 3.87
C ASP A 51 5.75 -6.52 3.13
N PRO A 52 7.01 -6.43 2.65
CA PRO A 52 7.51 -5.26 1.93
C PRO A 52 6.69 -4.89 0.70
N ALA A 53 6.15 -5.88 -0.03
CA ALA A 53 5.31 -5.64 -1.20
C ALA A 53 3.95 -5.05 -0.81
N ILE A 54 3.34 -5.53 0.27
CA ILE A 54 2.07 -4.94 0.77
C ILE A 54 2.31 -3.50 1.23
N ILE A 55 3.38 -3.23 1.98
CA ILE A 55 3.75 -1.89 2.42
C ILE A 55 3.99 -0.96 1.22
N ALA A 56 4.69 -1.45 0.19
CA ALA A 56 4.94 -0.73 -1.05
C ALA A 56 3.65 -0.32 -1.76
N ILE A 57 2.76 -1.29 -1.97
CA ILE A 57 1.48 -1.07 -2.66
C ILE A 57 0.62 -0.10 -1.86
N LEU A 58 0.54 -0.23 -0.53
CA LEU A 58 -0.21 0.69 0.31
C LEU A 58 0.33 2.12 0.25
N LYS A 59 1.65 2.29 0.23
CA LYS A 59 2.29 3.61 0.10
C LYS A 59 2.03 4.22 -1.27
N ALA A 60 2.19 3.44 -2.34
CA ALA A 60 1.90 3.87 -3.71
C ALA A 60 0.42 4.25 -3.87
N MET A 61 -0.49 3.37 -3.45
CA MET A 61 -1.93 3.60 -3.45
C MET A 61 -2.31 4.92 -2.77
N LYS A 62 -1.84 5.14 -1.53
CA LYS A 62 -2.12 6.39 -0.78
C LYS A 62 -1.60 7.63 -1.49
N SER A 63 -0.44 7.53 -2.15
CA SER A 63 0.12 8.65 -2.91
C SER A 63 -0.68 8.97 -4.18
N CYS A 64 -1.24 7.95 -4.84
CA CYS A 64 -2.11 8.08 -6.00
C CYS A 64 -3.46 8.72 -5.67
N LEU A 65 -4.01 8.40 -4.49
CA LEU A 65 -5.34 8.82 -4.05
C LEU A 65 -5.34 10.16 -3.29
N ARG A 66 -4.31 11.00 -3.48
CA ARG A 66 -4.29 12.34 -2.89
C ARG A 66 -5.42 13.20 -3.44
N GLU A 67 -6.02 13.99 -2.54
CA GLU A 67 -7.12 14.92 -2.82
C GLU A 67 -6.76 15.83 -4.01
N LYS A 68 -5.67 16.59 -3.85
CA LYS A 68 -5.17 17.50 -4.88
C LYS A 68 -4.49 16.74 -6.01
N GLN A 69 -4.87 17.07 -7.24
CA GLN A 69 -4.37 16.41 -8.43
C GLN A 69 -2.86 16.65 -8.63
N GLU A 70 -2.41 17.86 -8.32
CA GLU A 70 -1.03 18.31 -8.39
C GLU A 70 -0.10 17.61 -7.38
N ASP A 71 -0.66 17.11 -6.28
CA ASP A 71 0.12 16.37 -5.29
C ASP A 71 0.32 14.90 -5.69
N ARG A 72 -0.39 14.40 -6.70
CA ARG A 72 -0.26 13.01 -7.17
C ARG A 72 1.07 12.83 -7.90
N PRO A 73 1.80 11.74 -7.62
CA PRO A 73 3.06 11.49 -8.31
C PRO A 73 2.83 11.18 -9.79
N SER A 74 3.88 11.36 -10.61
CA SER A 74 3.86 10.85 -11.97
C SER A 74 3.84 9.32 -11.99
N ALA A 75 3.24 8.73 -13.03
CA ALA A 75 3.28 7.28 -13.24
C ALA A 75 4.72 6.73 -13.24
N ARG A 76 5.67 7.47 -13.82
CA ARG A 76 7.10 7.12 -13.81
C ARG A 76 7.65 7.00 -12.39
N LYS A 77 7.29 7.92 -11.50
CA LYS A 77 7.73 7.87 -10.10
C LYS A 77 7.13 6.66 -9.37
N ILE A 78 5.87 6.33 -9.61
CA ILE A 78 5.23 5.16 -8.99
C ILE A 78 5.93 3.87 -9.44
N VAL A 79 6.19 3.72 -10.74
CA VAL A 79 6.91 2.57 -11.28
C VAL A 79 8.29 2.45 -10.65
N HIS A 80 9.05 3.55 -10.61
CA HIS A 80 10.36 3.58 -9.98
C HIS A 80 10.30 3.12 -8.51
N ASP A 81 9.39 3.70 -7.71
CA ASP A 81 9.26 3.38 -6.29
C ASP A 81 8.87 1.90 -6.06
N LEU A 82 8.06 1.30 -6.94
CA LEU A 82 7.67 -0.12 -6.85
C LEU A 82 8.78 -1.07 -7.34
N THR A 83 9.43 -0.74 -8.46
CA THR A 83 10.52 -1.55 -9.02
C THR A 83 11.70 -1.63 -8.07
N ASP A 84 12.03 -0.53 -7.38
CA ASP A 84 13.09 -0.52 -6.37
C ASP A 84 12.87 -1.56 -5.27
N ILE A 85 11.62 -1.74 -4.86
CA ILE A 85 11.24 -2.70 -3.80
C ILE A 85 11.33 -4.11 -4.34
N VAL A 86 10.75 -4.38 -5.51
CA VAL A 86 10.85 -5.70 -6.16
C VAL A 86 12.31 -6.10 -6.35
N GLN A 87 13.16 -5.18 -6.79
CA GLN A 87 14.59 -5.46 -7.00
C GLN A 87 15.31 -5.78 -5.68
N ARG A 88 14.97 -5.08 -4.58
CA ARG A 88 15.53 -5.40 -3.25
C ARG A 88 15.15 -6.80 -2.79
N GLU A 89 13.88 -7.17 -2.97
CA GLU A 89 13.40 -8.52 -2.61
C GLU A 89 14.07 -9.60 -3.47
N VAL A 90 14.19 -9.38 -4.79
CA VAL A 90 14.90 -10.30 -5.70
C VAL A 90 16.37 -10.46 -5.28
N ASN A 91 17.05 -9.36 -4.96
CA ASN A 91 18.44 -9.39 -4.53
C ASN A 91 18.60 -10.09 -3.17
N TYR A 92 17.66 -9.91 -2.24
CA TYR A 92 17.66 -10.58 -0.94
C TYR A 92 17.46 -12.10 -1.05
N VAL A 93 16.58 -12.54 -1.96
CA VAL A 93 16.40 -13.97 -2.26
C VAL A 93 17.67 -14.56 -2.87
N GLN A 94 18.32 -13.83 -3.77
CA GLN A 94 19.55 -14.27 -4.44
C GLN A 94 20.78 -14.29 -3.51
N SER A 95 20.84 -13.43 -2.49
CA SER A 95 21.98 -13.34 -1.57
C SER A 95 22.05 -14.45 -0.52
N GLY A 96 21.06 -15.37 -0.46
CA GLY A 96 21.10 -16.54 0.43
C GLY A 96 20.97 -16.23 1.93
N THR A 97 20.82 -14.95 2.31
CA THR A 97 20.60 -14.49 3.70
C THR A 97 19.13 -14.55 4.14
N GLY A 98 18.28 -15.18 3.31
CA GLY A 98 16.82 -15.16 3.30
C GLY A 98 16.08 -15.39 4.61
N ASN A 99 16.69 -16.04 5.60
CA ASN A 99 15.99 -16.53 6.79
C ASN A 99 16.40 -15.90 8.14
N SER A 100 17.35 -14.96 8.18
CA SER A 100 17.85 -14.49 9.49
C SER A 100 17.33 -13.10 9.87
N LEU A 101 17.54 -12.07 9.07
CA LEU A 101 17.35 -10.69 9.53
C LEU A 101 15.87 -10.27 9.63
N TYR A 102 15.00 -10.68 8.71
CA TYR A 102 13.55 -10.43 8.85
C TYR A 102 12.90 -11.31 9.92
N PHE A 103 13.46 -12.49 10.21
CA PHE A 103 13.00 -13.28 11.36
C PHE A 103 13.36 -12.58 12.66
N PHE A 104 14.58 -12.06 12.80
CA PHE A 104 15.00 -11.32 14.00
C PHE A 104 14.28 -9.97 14.16
N ASP A 105 14.10 -9.20 13.09
CA ASP A 105 13.37 -7.92 13.15
C ASP A 105 11.88 -8.14 13.47
N ASN A 106 11.24 -9.19 12.90
CA ASN A 106 9.88 -9.56 13.27
C ASN A 106 9.81 -10.15 14.69
N LEU A 107 10.80 -10.92 15.16
CA LEU A 107 10.82 -11.48 16.51
C LEU A 107 10.98 -10.38 17.57
N ILE A 108 11.82 -9.37 17.31
CA ILE A 108 11.97 -8.20 18.20
C ILE A 108 10.67 -7.39 18.22
N ARG A 109 10.00 -7.22 17.07
CA ARG A 109 8.72 -6.48 17.01
C ARG A 109 7.56 -7.24 17.66
N TYR A 110 7.47 -8.55 17.48
CA TYR A 110 6.46 -9.40 18.14
C TYR A 110 6.66 -9.45 19.64
N LYS A 111 7.91 -9.52 20.12
CA LYS A 111 8.20 -9.47 21.56
C LYS A 111 7.86 -8.10 22.16
N PHE A 112 8.14 -7.01 21.43
CA PHE A 112 7.72 -5.67 21.83
C PHE A 112 6.19 -5.53 21.87
N LEU A 113 5.44 -6.18 20.97
CA LEU A 113 3.97 -6.13 20.97
C LEU A 113 3.33 -7.07 22.00
N SER A 114 3.96 -8.21 22.34
CA SER A 114 3.45 -9.10 23.40
C SER A 114 3.69 -8.57 24.81
N ASP A 115 4.74 -7.77 25.00
CA ASP A 115 5.09 -7.19 26.30
C ASP A 115 4.24 -5.94 26.64
N TYR A 116 3.52 -5.39 25.64
CA TYR A 116 2.52 -4.33 25.81
C TYR A 116 1.13 -4.88 25.43
N ASN A 117 0.43 -5.53 26.38
CA ASN A 117 -0.95 -6.05 26.26
C ASN A 117 -1.89 -5.18 25.38
N ILE A 118 -2.02 -5.55 24.11
CA ILE A 118 -3.15 -5.23 23.22
C ILE A 118 -3.69 -6.55 22.69
#